data_AF-A0A382FGY8-F1
#
_entry.id   AF-A0A382FGY8-F1
#
_cell.length_a   1.000
_cell.length_b   1.000
_cell.length_c   1.000
_cell.angle_alpha   90.00
_cell.angle_beta   90.00
_cell.angle_gamma   90.00
#
_symmetry.space_group_name_H-M   'P 1'
#
loop_
_entity.id
_entity.type
_entity.pdbx_description
1 polymer ?
#
loop_
_entity_poly.entity_id
_entity_poly.type
_entity_poly.pdbx_seq_one_letter_code
_entity_poly.pdbx_strand_id
1 'polypeptide(L)'
;GIGPDELGAHMFEEQIAGGEIREIILATSATVGGEATAGYLATLAHNHGVTVTKIAHGVPVGGELEYVDSNTLSRAIAARRVLDVD
;
A
#
# COMPACT_ATOMS: atom_id res chain seq x y z
N GLY A 1 -12.53 15.64 9.14
CA GLY A 1 -11.47 14.69 8.71
C GLY A 1 -10.65 15.38 7.64
N ILE A 2 -9.44 14.90 7.38
CA ILE A 2 -8.56 15.42 6.33
C ILE A 2 -8.97 14.79 5.00
N GLY A 3 -9.38 15.60 4.03
CA GLY A 3 -9.80 15.14 2.70
C GLY A 3 -8.64 14.95 1.71
N PRO A 4 -8.89 14.37 0.53
CA PRO A 4 -7.88 14.19 -0.52
C PRO A 4 -7.15 15.48 -0.92
N ASP A 5 -7.87 16.60 -0.98
CA ASP A 5 -7.29 17.90 -1.35
C ASP A 5 -6.26 18.37 -0.32
N GLU A 6 -6.56 18.16 0.97
CA GLU A 6 -5.66 18.46 2.08
C GLU A 6 -4.48 17.48 2.17
N LEU A 7 -4.62 16.28 1.59
CA LEU A 7 -3.54 15.29 1.46
C LEU A 7 -2.59 15.58 0.28
N GLY A 8 -2.88 16.61 -0.53
CA GLY A 8 -2.07 16.93 -1.71
C GLY A 8 -2.32 16.01 -2.90
N ALA A 9 -3.54 15.44 -3.03
CA ALA A 9 -3.89 14.55 -4.14
C ALA A 9 -3.66 15.18 -5.53
N HIS A 10 -3.91 16.49 -5.66
CA HIS A 10 -3.64 17.25 -6.88
C HIS A 10 -2.16 17.20 -7.29
N MET A 11 -1.23 17.36 -6.34
CA MET A 11 0.21 17.30 -6.62
C MET A 11 0.61 15.90 -7.10
N PHE A 12 0.01 14.86 -6.51
CA PHE A 12 0.23 13.50 -6.93
C PHE A 12 -0.29 13.26 -8.36
N GLU A 13 -1.49 13.74 -8.67
CA GLU A 13 -2.08 13.64 -10.02
C GLU A 13 -1.22 14.34 -11.08
N GLU A 14 -0.73 15.55 -10.78
CA GLU A 14 0.18 16.29 -11.66
C GLU A 14 1.48 15.50 -11.94
N GLN A 15 2.04 14.81 -10.93
CA GLN A 15 3.25 14.02 -11.11
C GLN A 15 3.04 12.81 -12.02
N ILE A 16 1.92 12.11 -11.88
CA ILE A 16 1.63 10.91 -12.67
C ILE A 16 1.15 11.24 -14.09
N ALA A 17 0.56 12.43 -14.29
CA ALA A 17 0.11 12.90 -15.60
C ALA A 17 1.26 13.08 -16.61
N GLY A 18 2.51 13.25 -16.13
CA GLY A 18 3.69 13.37 -16.98
C GLY A 18 4.06 12.13 -17.79
N GLY A 19 3.48 10.96 -17.48
CA GLY A 19 3.62 9.73 -18.28
C GLY A 19 4.99 9.03 -18.22
N GLU A 20 5.96 9.58 -17.48
CA GLU A 20 7.29 8.97 -17.30
C GLU A 20 7.29 7.87 -16.22
N ILE A 21 6.34 7.95 -15.28
CA ILE A 21 6.25 7.04 -14.13
C ILE A 21 5.60 5.72 -14.56
N ARG A 22 6.31 4.62 -14.36
CA ARG A 22 5.83 3.26 -14.69
C ARG A 22 5.27 2.51 -13.49
N GLU A 23 5.81 2.80 -12.31
CA GLU A 23 5.40 2.17 -11.05
C GLU A 23 5.38 3.20 -9.92
N ILE A 24 4.38 3.06 -9.04
CA ILE A 24 4.28 3.78 -7.77
C ILE A 24 4.21 2.76 -6.64
N ILE A 25 5.13 2.90 -5.67
CA ILE A 25 5.18 2.06 -4.47
C ILE A 25 4.55 2.84 -3.32
N LEU A 26 3.38 2.40 -2.87
CA LEU A 26 2.69 2.99 -1.74
C LEU A 26 3.33 2.52 -0.43
N ALA A 27 3.81 3.49 0.36
CA ALA A 27 4.41 3.28 1.67
C ALA A 27 3.61 3.97 2.78
N THR A 28 2.27 4.06 2.63
CA THR A 28 1.40 4.61 3.67
C THR A 28 1.36 3.68 4.89
N SER A 29 0.97 4.21 6.05
CA SER A 29 0.85 3.41 7.26
C SER A 29 -0.16 2.25 7.11
N ALA A 30 0.06 1.16 7.84
CA ALA A 30 -0.83 0.00 7.89
C ALA A 30 -2.12 0.22 8.73
N THR A 31 -2.45 1.48 9.03
CA THR A 31 -3.66 1.86 9.78
C THR A 31 -4.86 1.90 8.84
N VAL A 32 -6.09 1.89 9.39
CA VAL A 32 -7.32 2.01 8.59
C VAL A 32 -7.29 3.26 7.69
N GLY A 33 -6.83 4.40 8.23
CA GLY A 33 -6.68 5.63 7.46
C GLY A 33 -5.64 5.51 6.35
N GLY A 34 -4.47 4.94 6.66
CA GLY A 34 -3.41 4.74 5.67
C GLY A 34 -3.78 3.76 4.55
N GLU A 35 -4.59 2.74 4.83
CA GLU A 35 -5.15 1.85 3.82
C GLU A 35 -6.20 2.54 2.95
N ALA A 36 -7.07 3.36 3.54
CA ALA A 36 -8.03 4.15 2.78
C ALA A 36 -7.33 5.11 1.83
N THR A 37 -6.29 5.81 2.31
CA THR A 37 -5.45 6.68 1.47
C THR A 37 -4.74 5.89 0.36
N ALA A 38 -4.20 4.70 0.67
CA ALA A 38 -3.57 3.87 -0.35
C ALA A 38 -4.54 3.41 -1.44
N GLY A 39 -5.75 2.97 -1.07
CA GLY A 39 -6.78 2.58 -2.03
C GLY A 39 -7.22 3.73 -2.92
N TYR A 40 -7.34 4.93 -2.36
CA TYR A 40 -7.63 6.15 -3.13
C TYR A 40 -6.52 6.47 -4.14
N LEU A 41 -5.26 6.55 -3.70
CA LEU A 41 -4.12 6.84 -4.58
C LEU A 41 -3.92 5.75 -5.65
N ALA A 42 -4.16 4.48 -5.28
CA ALA A 42 -4.07 3.38 -6.23
C ALA A 42 -5.13 3.49 -7.34
N THR A 43 -6.36 3.86 -6.99
CA THR A 43 -7.43 4.09 -7.98
C THR A 43 -7.09 5.24 -8.91
N LEU A 44 -6.57 6.35 -8.35
CA LEU A 44 -6.16 7.51 -9.13
C LEU A 44 -5.03 7.15 -10.11
N ALA A 45 -3.95 6.52 -9.64
CA ALA A 45 -2.83 6.12 -10.49
C ALA A 45 -3.21 5.06 -11.55
N HIS A 46 -4.12 4.14 -11.23
CA HIS A 46 -4.65 3.18 -12.18
C HIS A 46 -5.33 3.85 -13.38
N ASN A 47 -6.08 4.95 -13.15
CA ASN A 47 -6.73 5.71 -14.22
C ASN A 47 -5.71 6.36 -15.19
N HIS A 48 -4.46 6.55 -14.76
CA HIS A 48 -3.35 7.04 -15.59
C HIS A 48 -2.51 5.92 -16.20
N GLY A 49 -2.92 4.66 -16.06
CA GLY A 49 -2.19 3.51 -16.61
C GLY A 49 -0.88 3.19 -15.88
N VAL A 50 -0.68 3.72 -14.66
CA VAL A 50 0.52 3.48 -13.86
C VAL A 50 0.32 2.24 -12.99
N THR A 51 1.33 1.37 -12.92
CA THR A 51 1.29 0.21 -12.02
C THR A 51 1.45 0.68 -10.58
N VAL A 52 0.60 0.18 -9.69
CA VAL A 52 0.67 0.52 -8.27
C VAL A 52 0.94 -0.73 -7.46
N THR A 53 1.97 -0.67 -6.63
CA THR A 53 2.31 -1.70 -5.66
C THR A 53 2.31 -1.09 -4.26
N LYS A 54 2.27 -1.95 -3.24
CA LYS A 54 2.32 -1.51 -1.84
C LYS A 54 3.37 -2.32 -1.10
N ILE A 55 4.09 -1.67 -0.20
CA ILE A 55 5.02 -2.37 0.69
C ILE A 55 4.29 -3.47 1.47
N ALA A 56 4.96 -4.61 1.65
CA ALA A 56 4.35 -5.73 2.36
C ALA A 56 4.06 -5.38 3.83
N HIS A 57 2.97 -5.93 4.34
CA HIS A 57 2.60 -5.85 5.76
C HIS A 57 2.37 -7.26 6.29
N GLY A 58 2.89 -7.54 7.49
CA GLY A 58 2.79 -8.84 8.12
C GLY A 58 3.74 -8.97 9.29
N VAL A 59 4.14 -10.20 9.59
CA VAL A 59 5.06 -10.52 10.68
C VAL A 59 6.47 -9.98 10.38
N PRO A 60 7.12 -9.25 11.30
CA PRO A 60 8.48 -8.77 11.10
C PRO A 60 9.49 -9.92 11.10
N VAL A 61 10.54 -9.79 10.30
CA VAL A 61 11.67 -10.75 10.30
C VAL A 61 12.35 -10.73 11.67
N GLY A 62 12.57 -11.92 12.24
CA GLY A 62 13.15 -12.09 13.57
C GLY A 62 12.17 -11.92 14.73
N GLY A 63 10.89 -11.63 14.45
CA GLY A 63 9.83 -11.68 15.45
C GLY A 63 9.30 -13.10 15.66
N GLU A 64 8.88 -13.42 16.88
CA GLU A 64 8.25 -14.70 17.19
C GLU A 64 6.72 -14.56 17.17
N LEU A 65 6.03 -15.57 16.63
CA LEU A 65 4.57 -15.52 16.44
C LEU A 65 3.79 -15.36 17.76
N GLU A 66 4.33 -15.83 18.88
CA GLU A 66 3.72 -15.71 20.21
C GLU A 66 3.63 -14.26 20.70
N TYR A 67 4.46 -13.36 20.16
CA TYR A 67 4.46 -11.93 20.50
C TYR A 67 3.79 -11.04 19.43
N VAL A 68 3.25 -11.64 18.36
CA VAL A 68 2.58 -10.89 17.29
C VAL A 68 1.10 -10.69 17.64
N ASP A 69 0.59 -9.48 17.45
CA ASP A 69 -0.83 -9.19 17.66
C ASP A 69 -1.72 -9.88 16.61
N SER A 70 -2.97 -10.16 16.99
CA SER A 70 -3.92 -10.90 16.16
C SER A 70 -4.23 -10.21 14.83
N ASN A 71 -4.16 -8.88 14.75
CA ASN A 71 -4.42 -8.14 13.53
C ASN A 71 -3.26 -8.26 12.55
N THR A 72 -2.02 -8.13 13.03
CA THR A 72 -0.81 -8.39 12.22
C THR A 72 -0.77 -9.83 11.72
N LEU A 73 -1.12 -10.81 12.57
CA LEU A 73 -1.17 -12.21 12.17
C LEU A 73 -2.25 -12.47 11.12
N SER A 74 -3.45 -11.91 11.30
CA SER A 74 -4.55 -11.99 10.33
C SER A 74 -4.14 -11.43 8.96
N ARG A 75 -3.47 -10.26 8.95
CA ARG A 75 -2.91 -9.66 7.73
C ARG A 75 -1.86 -10.55 7.06
N ALA A 76 -0.94 -11.10 7.83
CA ALA A 76 0.09 -12.00 7.32
C ALA A 76 -0.51 -13.27 6.68
N ILE A 77 -1.56 -13.83 7.30
CA ILE A 77 -2.28 -14.99 6.76
C ILE A 77 -2.99 -14.63 5.46
N ALA A 78 -3.68 -13.48 5.41
CA ALA A 78 -4.38 -13.02 4.21
C ALA A 78 -3.41 -12.75 3.04
N ALA A 79 -2.21 -12.23 3.34
CA ALA A 79 -1.18 -11.91 2.36
C ALA A 79 -0.20 -13.05 2.06
N ARG A 80 -0.47 -14.28 2.57
CA ARG A 80 0.41 -15.44 2.37
C ARG A 80 0.61 -15.71 0.87
N ARG A 81 1.83 -16.08 0.51
CA ARG A 81 2.20 -16.40 -0.88
C ARG A 81 2.55 -17.87 -0.97
N VAL A 82 2.31 -18.47 -2.13
CA VAL A 82 2.83 -19.81 -2.44
C VAL A 82 4.35 -19.71 -2.49
N LEU A 83 5.04 -20.66 -1.86
CA LEU A 83 6.49 -20.78 -2.01
C LEU A 83 6.77 -21.43 -3.35
N ASP A 84 7.57 -20.75 -4.16
CA ASP A 84 8.13 -21.34 -5.36
C ASP A 84 9.26 -22.29 -4.95
N VAL A 85 9.12 -23.56 -5.29
CA VAL A 85 10.07 -24.64 -5.03
C VAL A 85 10.49 -25.21 -6.38
N ASP A 86 11.18 -24.37 -7.15
CA ASP A 86 12.01 -24.78 -8.28
C ASP A 86 13.41 -25.22 -7.81
#